data_AF-A0A4Q9VHV6-F1
#
_entry.id   AF-A0A4Q9VHV6-F1
#
_cell.length_a   1.000
_cell.length_b   1.000
_cell.length_c   1.000
_cell.angle_alpha   90.00
_cell.angle_beta   90.00
_cell.angle_gamma   90.00
#
_symmetry.space_group_name_H-M   'P 1'
#
loop_
_entity.id
_entity.type
_entity.pdbx_description
1 polymer ?
#
loop_
_entity_poly.entity_id
_entity_poly.type
_entity_poly.pdbx_seq_one_letter_code
_entity_poly.pdbx_strand_id
1 'polypeptide(L)'
;MLSKLTNLDDFLVDRLVRPFHLLGSAFAVLVALIGWLFGVAALLQSPLVGGLVLVTVTLLAALIFLGVRIAAETVIAVFRMHQRFIGGGPWDRVPR
;
A
#
# COMPACT_ATOMS: atom_id res chain seq x y z
N MET A 1 30.29 -8.61 -8.97
CA MET A 1 29.08 -9.37 -8.55
C MET A 1 28.15 -8.54 -7.68
N LEU A 2 28.67 -7.82 -6.68
CA LEU A 2 27.91 -6.87 -5.84
C LEU A 2 27.10 -5.81 -6.63
N SER A 3 27.66 -5.24 -7.70
CA SER A 3 26.96 -4.27 -8.56
C SER A 3 25.74 -4.83 -9.31
N LYS A 4 25.64 -6.15 -9.47
CA LYS A 4 24.45 -6.80 -10.05
C LYS A 4 23.34 -7.00 -9.02
N LEU A 5 23.69 -7.14 -7.73
CA LEU A 5 22.73 -7.24 -6.63
C LEU A 5 22.08 -5.88 -6.35
N THR A 6 22.86 -4.80 -6.29
CA THR A 6 22.31 -3.44 -6.11
C THR A 6 21.40 -2.99 -7.25
N ASN A 7 21.73 -3.35 -8.51
CA ASN A 7 20.83 -3.10 -9.65
C ASN A 7 19.54 -3.94 -9.61
N LEU A 8 19.59 -5.13 -8.98
CA LEU A 8 18.41 -5.99 -8.80
C LEU A 8 17.44 -5.39 -7.78
N ASP A 9 17.95 -4.81 -6.69
CA ASP A 9 17.15 -4.14 -5.66
C ASP A 9 16.43 -2.89 -6.19
N ASP A 10 17.14 -2.01 -6.92
CA ASP A 10 16.52 -0.82 -7.52
C ASP A 10 15.44 -1.22 -8.55
N PHE A 11 15.72 -2.26 -9.35
CA PHE A 11 14.76 -2.81 -10.29
C PHE A 11 13.53 -3.42 -9.58
N LEU A 12 13.71 -4.13 -8.47
CA LEU A 12 12.62 -4.73 -7.69
C LEU A 12 11.75 -3.68 -7.01
N VAL A 13 12.34 -2.62 -6.47
CA VAL A 13 11.58 -1.52 -5.84
C VAL A 13 10.72 -0.79 -6.87
N ASP A 14 11.28 -0.42 -8.02
CA ASP A 14 10.54 0.36 -9.03
C ASP A 14 9.55 -0.48 -9.86
N ARG A 15 9.89 -1.73 -10.22
CA ARG A 15 9.00 -2.59 -11.04
C ARG A 15 8.09 -3.52 -10.25
N LEU A 16 8.37 -3.78 -8.97
CA LEU A 16 7.55 -4.69 -8.18
C LEU A 16 6.77 -3.93 -7.11
N VAL A 17 7.44 -3.12 -6.28
CA VAL A 17 6.78 -2.51 -5.11
C VAL A 17 5.82 -1.39 -5.50
N ARG A 18 6.22 -0.47 -6.38
CA ARG A 18 5.36 0.62 -6.86
C ARG A 18 4.08 0.14 -7.55
N PRO A 19 4.11 -0.80 -8.53
CA PRO A 19 2.87 -1.27 -9.15
C PRO A 19 2.00 -2.06 -8.18
N PHE A 20 2.56 -2.84 -7.26
CA PHE A 20 1.76 -3.51 -6.22
C PHE A 20 1.07 -2.52 -5.27
N HIS A 21 1.75 -1.43 -4.89
CA HIS A 21 1.14 -0.36 -4.11
C HIS A 21 -0.01 0.31 -4.88
N LEU A 22 0.21 0.63 -6.16
CA LEU A 22 -0.84 1.21 -7.01
C LEU A 22 -2.03 0.27 -7.17
N LEU A 23 -1.80 -1.02 -7.44
CA LEU A 23 -2.86 -2.03 -7.54
C LEU A 23 -3.60 -2.20 -6.22
N GLY A 24 -2.91 -2.27 -5.09
CA GLY A 24 -3.52 -2.38 -3.76
C GLY A 24 -4.36 -1.15 -3.41
N SER A 25 -3.87 0.05 -3.76
CA SER A 25 -4.63 1.30 -3.57
C SER A 25 -5.87 1.38 -4.47
N ALA A 26 -5.74 0.98 -5.73
CA ALA A 26 -6.86 0.91 -6.67
C ALA A 26 -7.91 -0.10 -6.20
N PHE A 27 -7.47 -1.26 -5.69
CA PHE A 27 -8.36 -2.25 -5.10
C PHE A 27 -9.10 -1.71 -3.88
N ALA A 28 -8.41 -1.00 -2.97
CA ALA A 28 -9.06 -0.37 -1.82
C ALA A 28 -10.16 0.62 -2.24
N VAL A 29 -9.89 1.44 -3.26
CA VAL A 29 -10.86 2.39 -3.82
C VAL A 29 -12.05 1.67 -4.48
N LEU A 30 -11.79 0.61 -5.24
CA LEU A 30 -12.85 -0.19 -5.87
C LEU A 30 -13.75 -0.86 -4.84
N VAL A 31 -13.17 -1.45 -3.79
CA VAL A 31 -13.92 -2.05 -2.68
C VAL A 31 -14.75 -0.98 -1.96
N ALA A 32 -14.18 0.20 -1.72
CA ALA A 32 -14.92 1.32 -1.13
C ALA A 32 -16.11 1.75 -1.99
N LEU A 33 -15.90 1.91 -3.30
CA LEU A 33 -16.95 2.29 -4.25
C LEU A 33 -18.09 1.28 -4.28
N ILE A 34 -17.77 -0.02 -4.38
CA ILE A 34 -18.77 -1.09 -4.38
C ILE A 34 -19.53 -1.09 -3.05
N GLY A 35 -18.83 -1.04 -1.93
CA GLY A 35 -19.46 -1.04 -0.61
C GLY A 35 -20.31 0.21 -0.36
N TRP A 36 -19.93 1.36 -0.91
CA TRP A 36 -20.75 2.58 -0.87
C TRP A 36 -22.02 2.45 -1.70
N LEU A 37 -21.96 1.87 -2.91
CA LEU A 37 -23.17 1.61 -3.70
C LEU A 37 -24.16 0.73 -2.94
N PHE A 38 -23.67 -0.33 -2.29
CA PHE A 38 -24.51 -1.17 -1.42
C PHE A 38 -25.01 -0.43 -0.18
N GLY A 39 -24.18 0.40 0.45
CA GLY A 39 -24.58 1.20 1.62
C GLY A 39 -25.67 2.23 1.28
N VAL A 40 -25.54 2.91 0.13
CA VAL A 40 -26.56 3.85 -0.37
C VAL A 40 -27.84 3.12 -0.75
N ALA A 41 -27.76 1.95 -1.41
CA ALA A 41 -28.93 1.14 -1.69
C ALA A 41 -29.63 0.66 -0.40
N ALA A 42 -28.86 0.30 0.63
CA ALA A 42 -29.39 -0.12 1.92
C ALA A 42 -30.07 1.03 2.68
N LEU A 43 -29.65 2.29 2.50
CA LEU A 43 -30.33 3.45 3.08
C LEU A 43 -31.78 3.57 2.63
N LEU A 44 -32.12 3.12 1.41
CA LEU A 44 -33.50 3.13 0.90
C LEU A 44 -34.41 2.15 1.65
N GLN A 45 -33.83 1.10 2.25
CA GLN A 45 -34.58 0.08 2.99
C GLN A 45 -34.55 0.35 4.50
N SER A 46 -33.39 0.73 5.04
CA SER A 46 -33.22 1.04 6.45
C SER A 46 -32.06 2.04 6.64
N PRO A 47 -32.33 3.24 7.20
CA PRO A 47 -31.30 4.25 7.39
C PRO A 47 -30.23 3.80 8.40
N LEU A 48 -30.60 3.01 9.41
CA LEU A 48 -29.65 2.44 10.37
C LEU A 48 -28.69 1.45 9.70
N VAL A 49 -29.23 0.51 8.92
CA VAL A 49 -28.42 -0.51 8.23
C VAL A 49 -27.52 0.14 7.19
N GLY A 50 -28.07 1.03 6.35
CA GLY A 50 -27.28 1.75 5.35
C GLY A 50 -26.18 2.61 5.95
N GLY A 51 -26.46 3.34 7.03
CA GLY A 51 -25.45 4.12 7.75
C GLY A 51 -24.32 3.24 8.30
N LEU A 52 -24.65 2.09 8.88
CA LEU A 52 -23.66 1.17 9.43
C LEU A 52 -22.79 0.55 8.33
N VAL A 53 -23.38 0.18 7.19
CA VAL A 53 -22.65 -0.31 6.01
C VAL A 53 -21.69 0.77 5.48
N LEU A 54 -22.14 2.01 5.36
CA LEU A 54 -21.28 3.10 4.87
C LEU A 54 -20.08 3.34 5.80
N VAL A 55 -20.30 3.38 7.11
CA VAL A 55 -19.23 3.57 8.10
C VAL A 55 -18.24 2.40 8.05
N THR A 56 -18.73 1.16 8.08
CA THR A 56 -17.89 -0.03 8.09
C THR A 56 -17.07 -0.18 6.81
N VAL A 57 -17.67 0.04 5.63
CA VAL A 57 -16.97 0.02 4.34
C VAL A 57 -15.88 1.09 4.28
N THR A 58 -16.17 2.30 4.77
CA THR A 58 -15.20 3.40 4.77
C THR A 58 -14.00 3.08 5.66
N LEU A 59 -14.25 2.55 6.86
CA LEU A 59 -13.19 2.11 7.79
C LEU A 59 -12.38 0.96 7.19
N LEU A 60 -13.04 -0.02 6.58
CA LEU A 60 -12.37 -1.16 5.94
C LEU A 60 -11.46 -0.69 4.79
N ALA A 61 -11.96 0.17 3.91
CA ALA A 61 -11.18 0.72 2.81
C ALA A 61 -9.97 1.53 3.31
N ALA A 62 -10.15 2.33 4.35
CA ALA A 62 -9.07 3.08 4.98
C ALA A 62 -7.99 2.14 5.55
N LEU A 63 -8.39 1.07 6.25
CA LEU A 63 -7.47 0.07 6.79
C LEU A 63 -6.70 -0.67 5.68
N ILE A 64 -7.37 -1.07 4.60
CA ILE A 64 -6.73 -1.73 3.46
C ILE A 64 -5.71 -0.77 2.83
N PHE A 65 -6.10 0.49 2.59
CA PHE A 65 -5.20 1.49 2.03
C PHE A 65 -3.97 1.73 2.92
N LEU A 66 -4.18 1.88 4.24
CA LEU A 66 -3.10 2.07 5.20
C LEU A 66 -2.17 0.84 5.25
N GLY A 67 -2.73 -0.37 5.23
CA GLY A 67 -1.98 -1.62 5.22
C GLY A 67 -1.12 -1.77 3.97
N VAL A 68 -1.67 -1.47 2.79
CA VAL A 68 -0.92 -1.46 1.53
C VAL A 68 0.22 -0.44 1.57
N ARG A 69 -0.04 0.76 2.11
CA ARG A 69 0.98 1.80 2.26
C ARG A 69 2.11 1.38 3.20
N ILE A 70 1.79 0.90 4.39
CA ILE A 70 2.78 0.45 5.38
C ILE A 70 3.59 -0.71 4.81
N ALA A 71 2.96 -1.68 4.16
CA ALA A 71 3.66 -2.79 3.53
C ALA A 71 4.67 -2.31 2.47
N ALA A 72 4.25 -1.39 1.59
CA ALA A 72 5.14 -0.82 0.57
C ALA A 72 6.31 -0.03 1.19
N GLU A 73 6.03 0.83 2.19
CA GLU A 73 7.06 1.59 2.90
C GLU A 73 8.06 0.68 3.63
N THR A 74 7.57 -0.41 4.23
CA THR A 74 8.41 -1.40 4.95
C THR A 74 9.34 -2.12 3.98
N VAL A 75 8.83 -2.58 2.84
CA VAL A 75 9.63 -3.24 1.81
C VAL A 75 10.71 -2.30 1.26
N ILE A 76 10.36 -1.04 0.97
CA ILE A 76 11.33 -0.03 0.53
C ILE A 76 12.39 0.22 1.60
N ALA A 77 12.01 0.27 2.88
CA ALA A 77 12.94 0.46 3.98
C ALA A 77 13.92 -0.72 4.13
N VAL A 78 13.44 -1.96 3.96
CA VAL A 78 14.27 -3.18 3.99
C VAL A 78 15.29 -3.15 2.85
N PHE A 79 14.88 -2.83 1.62
CA PHE A 79 15.81 -2.73 0.50
C PHE A 79 16.86 -1.62 0.70
N ARG A 80 16.47 -0.46 1.25
CA ARG A 80 17.44 0.60 1.61
C ARG A 80 18.44 0.14 2.67
N MET A 81 18.00 -0.59 3.70
CA MET A 81 18.93 -1.14 4.69
C MET A 81 19.87 -2.16 4.06
N HIS A 82 19.37 -3.03 3.17
CA HIS A 82 20.19 -4.02 2.46
C HIS A 82 21.28 -3.36 1.62
N GLN A 83 20.95 -2.33 0.84
CA GLN A 83 21.92 -1.53 0.10
C GLN A 83 22.97 -0.89 1.03
N ARG A 84 22.57 -0.45 2.23
CA ARG A 84 23.48 0.08 3.26
C ARG A 84 24.43 -0.97 3.85
N PHE A 85 24.04 -2.24 3.93
CA PHE A 85 24.92 -3.30 4.43
C PHE A 85 25.85 -3.85 3.34
N ILE A 86 25.43 -3.78 2.07
CA ILE A 86 26.14 -4.42 0.95
C ILE A 86 26.96 -3.42 0.12
N GLY A 87 26.54 -2.16 0.02
CA GLY A 87 27.08 -1.18 -0.94
C GLY A 87 27.88 -0.01 -0.34
N GLY A 88 27.86 0.21 0.98
CA GLY A 88 28.49 1.38 1.61
C GLY A 88 28.64 1.21 3.12
N GLY A 89 29.48 2.01 3.76
CA GLY A 89 29.72 1.89 5.21
C GLY A 89 28.48 2.30 6.03
N PRO A 90 28.36 1.87 7.30
CA PRO A 90 27.20 2.17 8.17
C PRO A 90 26.90 3.67 8.36
N TRP A 91 27.81 4.55 7.92
CA TRP A 91 27.76 6.00 8.04
C TRP A 91 27.34 6.75 6.77
N ASP A 92 27.07 6.05 5.65
CA ASP A 92 26.71 6.70 4.39
C ASP A 92 25.31 7.36 4.47
N ARG A 93 25.24 8.62 4.00
CA ARG A 93 24.04 9.47 4.07
C ARG A 93 22.98 8.97 3.09
N VAL A 94 21.72 8.96 3.54
CA VAL A 94 20.56 8.57 2.74
C VAL A 94 20.33 9.62 1.65
N PRO A 95 20.40 9.27 0.35
CA PRO A 95 19.99 10.18 -0.72
C PRO A 95 18.47 10.41 -0.60
N ARG A 96 18.06 11.68 -0.70
CA ARG A 96 16.65 12.08 -0.69
C ARG A 96 15.99 11.77 -2.02
#